data_AF-A0A8C5T505-F1
#
_entry.id   AF-A0A8C5T505-F1
#
_cell.length_a   1.000
_cell.length_b   1.000
_cell.length_c   1.000
_cell.angle_alpha   90.00
_cell.angle_beta   90.00
_cell.angle_gamma   90.00
#
_symmetry.space_group_name_H-M   'P 1'
#
loop_
_entity.id
_entity.type
_entity.pdbx_description
1 polymer ?
#
loop_
_entity_poly.entity_id
_entity_poly.type
_entity_poly.pdbx_seq_one_letter_code
_entity_poly.pdbx_strand_id
1 'polypeptide(L)'
;MTSSAGSTCTSIPRHKQRRSLRTCHGPGRNSQTLSALGDFQILPLEIFHMVLNYLSVKDISMLSMVSKTIGSRLINYISTTSGTRRLLLQDFHNPQLPGGKGGASILEHYRSLGLLLKRCTLLLPTRDRLKYVHKVLSGVSCFKLHGCASPLHCLGLQCYGVFLQVRGLEQLEYRKVQTVVSSKPGSARKLELRIRLFCRAVLLAPWHHRSDSAFWLTRILKPWPMVNQARLLYIIFGPMSSLDGHVVWQKMIEGPRDESSLKGLADAIKLLYGTEAREWTADDVISLVDELSVVPQEWLMENNARLLLLSGSSICFTFMASKAVNGRALELARLVVFMALVCEKDLYCMDWAVNMMQKVCEVFSTPWERNNFLQCLENTFAHMLMDMLQAVLAGEHHEEDGSFLNLFHLVNAQANFHKEILYMAMGNSNSTT
;
A
#
# COMPACT_ATOMS: atom_id res chain seq x y z
N MET A 1 30.33 -61.99 10.08
CA MET A 1 30.14 -62.58 8.74
C MET A 1 29.64 -61.45 7.83
N THR A 2 30.52 -60.67 7.18
CA THR A 2 31.08 -60.87 5.80
C THR A 2 29.96 -61.22 4.81
N SER A 3 29.66 -60.50 3.71
CA SER A 3 30.48 -59.79 2.71
C SER A 3 29.55 -58.91 1.83
N SER A 4 29.85 -57.63 1.55
CA SER A 4 30.52 -57.05 0.36
C SER A 4 29.69 -56.84 -0.93
N ALA A 5 29.92 -55.67 -1.54
CA ALA A 5 29.64 -55.21 -2.91
C ALA A 5 28.21 -54.68 -3.20
N GLY A 6 28.00 -53.52 -3.84
CA GLY A 6 28.94 -52.59 -4.47
C GLY A 6 28.25 -51.25 -4.81
N SER A 7 29.09 -50.20 -4.89
CA SER A 7 28.73 -48.86 -5.34
C SER A 7 28.74 -48.78 -6.86
N THR A 8 27.82 -48.01 -7.44
CA THR A 8 27.88 -47.62 -8.85
C THR A 8 27.88 -46.10 -8.97
N CYS A 9 29.11 -45.58 -8.99
CA CYS A 9 29.49 -44.26 -9.45
C CYS A 9 29.28 -44.19 -10.98
N THR A 10 28.53 -43.20 -11.46
CA THR A 10 28.42 -42.92 -12.91
C THR A 10 29.65 -42.16 -13.38
N SER A 11 30.57 -42.92 -13.98
CA SER A 11 31.79 -42.44 -14.64
C SER A 11 31.48 -41.71 -15.94
N ILE A 12 31.92 -40.46 -16.05
CA ILE A 12 31.93 -39.66 -17.28
C ILE A 12 32.95 -40.25 -18.26
N PRO A 13 32.60 -40.51 -19.54
CA PRO A 13 33.56 -41.01 -20.51
C PRO A 13 34.52 -39.91 -20.98
N ARG A 14 35.82 -40.15 -20.76
CA ARG A 14 36.93 -39.42 -21.40
C ARG A 14 36.99 -39.76 -22.90
N HIS A 15 36.35 -38.94 -23.73
CA HIS A 15 36.66 -38.91 -25.16
C HIS A 15 37.68 -37.81 -25.45
N LYS A 16 38.93 -38.21 -25.71
CA LYS A 16 39.99 -37.37 -26.27
C LYS A 16 39.59 -36.95 -27.68
N GLN A 17 39.06 -35.74 -27.83
CA GLN A 17 38.87 -35.13 -29.15
C GLN A 17 40.12 -34.33 -29.51
N ARG A 18 40.98 -34.99 -30.31
CA ARG A 18 42.19 -34.46 -30.94
C ARG A 18 41.77 -33.37 -31.94
N ARG A 19 41.81 -32.09 -31.57
CA ARG A 19 41.64 -30.99 -32.52
C ARG A 19 42.98 -30.70 -33.21
N SER A 20 43.00 -31.04 -34.49
CA SER A 20 44.01 -30.68 -35.49
C SER A 20 44.41 -29.21 -35.39
N LEU A 21 45.71 -28.94 -35.24
CA LEU A 21 46.29 -27.67 -35.68
C LEU A 21 46.07 -27.58 -37.20
N ARG A 22 45.33 -26.58 -37.66
CA ARG A 22 45.46 -26.06 -39.01
C ARG A 22 46.18 -24.72 -38.90
N THR A 23 47.47 -24.79 -39.14
CA THR A 23 48.36 -23.67 -39.43
C THR A 23 47.95 -23.10 -40.78
N CYS A 24 47.32 -21.93 -40.79
CA CYS A 24 47.19 -21.11 -42.00
C CYS A 24 48.12 -19.90 -41.82
N HIS A 25 49.27 -19.95 -42.50
CA HIS A 25 50.14 -18.81 -42.68
C HIS A 25 49.44 -17.79 -43.60
N GLY A 26 49.21 -16.58 -43.07
CA GLY A 26 48.88 -15.37 -43.81
C GLY A 26 49.58 -14.19 -43.12
N PRO A 27 50.10 -13.20 -43.86
CA PRO A 27 51.11 -12.28 -43.33
C PRO A 27 50.50 -11.23 -42.40
N GLY A 28 51.08 -11.13 -41.20
CA GLY A 28 51.28 -9.88 -40.47
C GLY A 28 50.07 -8.98 -40.24
N ARG A 29 49.22 -9.33 -39.28
CA ARG A 29 48.55 -8.31 -38.46
C ARG A 29 48.45 -8.81 -37.02
N ASN A 30 49.21 -8.17 -36.15
CA ASN A 30 49.30 -8.44 -34.71
C ASN A 30 47.92 -8.79 -34.14
N SER A 31 47.73 -10.04 -33.73
CA SER A 31 46.58 -10.44 -32.91
C SER A 31 46.80 -9.86 -31.51
N GLN A 32 46.65 -8.54 -31.39
CA GLN A 32 46.42 -7.92 -30.10
C GLN A 32 45.18 -8.58 -29.55
N THR A 33 45.31 -9.25 -28.41
CA THR A 33 44.19 -9.65 -27.56
C THR A 33 43.21 -8.49 -27.53
N LEU A 34 42.08 -8.62 -28.23
CA LEU A 34 41.08 -7.56 -28.31
C LEU A 34 40.70 -7.22 -26.87
N SER A 35 41.09 -6.03 -26.47
CA SER A 35 40.82 -5.51 -25.14
C SER A 35 39.32 -5.53 -24.88
N ALA A 36 38.92 -5.75 -23.63
CA ALA A 36 37.51 -5.70 -23.23
C ALA A 36 36.84 -4.33 -23.49
N LEU A 37 37.60 -3.32 -23.92
CA LEU A 37 37.13 -2.00 -24.36
C LEU A 37 37.05 -1.84 -25.89
N GLY A 38 37.58 -2.77 -26.68
CA GLY A 38 37.74 -2.59 -28.13
C GLY A 38 38.43 -1.26 -28.46
N ASP A 39 37.93 -0.57 -29.48
CA ASP A 39 38.46 0.72 -29.94
C ASP A 39 38.26 1.87 -28.91
N PHE A 40 37.38 1.71 -27.91
CA PHE A 40 37.24 2.67 -26.81
C PHE A 40 38.45 2.70 -25.86
N GLN A 41 39.39 1.76 -26.00
CA GLN A 41 40.66 1.84 -25.29
C GLN A 41 41.53 3.00 -25.78
N ILE A 42 41.40 3.36 -27.06
CA ILE A 42 42.22 4.38 -27.71
C ILE A 42 41.70 5.79 -27.37
N LEU A 43 40.43 5.91 -26.99
CA LEU A 43 39.79 7.19 -26.68
C LEU A 43 40.18 7.71 -25.29
N PRO A 44 40.56 9.00 -25.16
CA PRO A 44 40.67 9.67 -23.87
C PRO A 44 39.35 9.61 -23.09
N LEU A 45 39.43 9.58 -21.76
CA LEU A 45 38.26 9.46 -20.88
C LEU A 45 37.28 10.63 -21.08
N GLU A 46 37.80 11.80 -21.40
CA GLU A 46 37.04 13.02 -21.68
C GLU A 46 36.19 12.86 -22.94
N ILE A 47 36.75 12.29 -24.02
CA ILE A 47 36.01 12.00 -25.25
C ILE A 47 34.92 10.97 -24.97
N PHE A 48 35.23 9.93 -24.18
CA PHE A 48 34.24 8.95 -23.78
C PHE A 48 33.08 9.60 -23.01
N HIS A 49 33.36 10.48 -22.04
CA HIS A 49 32.32 11.22 -21.32
C HIS A 49 31.51 12.16 -22.22
N MET A 50 32.13 12.78 -23.22
CA MET A 50 31.42 13.59 -24.22
C MET A 50 30.47 12.73 -25.05
N VAL A 51 30.89 11.54 -25.50
CA VAL A 51 29.99 10.60 -26.20
C VAL A 51 28.80 10.25 -25.32
N LEU A 52 29.02 9.96 -24.03
CA LEU A 52 27.92 9.66 -23.10
C LEU A 52 26.91 10.81 -23.01
N ASN A 53 27.32 12.07 -23.17
CA ASN A 53 26.42 13.23 -23.11
C ASN A 53 25.37 13.24 -24.22
N TYR A 54 25.66 12.63 -25.37
CA TYR A 54 24.74 12.53 -26.51
C TYR A 54 23.82 11.31 -26.47
N LEU A 55 24.09 10.33 -25.58
CA LEU A 55 23.31 9.09 -25.48
C LEU A 55 22.16 9.23 -24.47
N SER A 56 20.99 8.65 -24.75
CA SER A 56 19.92 8.60 -23.75
C SER A 56 20.31 7.72 -22.55
N VAL A 57 19.63 7.87 -21.41
CA VAL A 57 19.86 6.98 -20.24
C VAL A 57 19.64 5.52 -20.60
N LYS A 58 18.70 5.22 -21.50
CA LYS A 58 18.42 3.87 -22.01
C LYS A 58 19.60 3.33 -22.83
N ASP A 59 20.19 4.15 -23.70
CA ASP A 59 21.34 3.73 -24.52
C ASP A 59 22.59 3.52 -23.67
N ILE A 60 22.84 4.42 -22.70
CA ILE A 60 23.93 4.25 -21.72
C ILE A 60 23.71 2.95 -20.91
N SER A 61 22.46 2.66 -20.57
CA SER A 61 22.07 1.43 -19.87
C SER A 61 22.38 0.18 -20.70
N MET A 62 22.13 0.20 -22.01
CA MET A 62 22.50 -0.90 -22.91
C MET A 62 24.03 -1.02 -23.07
N LEU A 63 24.73 0.11 -23.22
CA LEU A 63 26.18 0.17 -23.32
C LEU A 63 26.87 -0.44 -22.07
N SER A 64 26.29 -0.26 -20.88
CA SER A 64 26.82 -0.83 -19.63
C SER A 64 26.93 -2.36 -19.62
N MET A 65 26.19 -3.05 -20.49
CA MET A 65 26.17 -4.50 -20.60
C MET A 65 27.20 -5.06 -21.59
N VAL A 66 27.91 -4.19 -22.33
CA VAL A 66 28.84 -4.62 -23.39
C VAL A 66 30.13 -5.21 -22.80
N SER A 67 30.66 -4.66 -21.70
CA SER A 67 31.80 -5.25 -21.00
C SER A 67 31.93 -4.77 -19.56
N LYS A 68 32.63 -5.55 -18.72
CA LYS A 68 32.93 -5.19 -17.32
C LYS A 68 33.67 -3.86 -17.22
N THR A 69 34.59 -3.59 -18.15
CA THR A 69 35.41 -2.38 -18.14
C THR A 69 34.58 -1.14 -18.51
N ILE A 70 33.66 -1.26 -19.48
CA ILE A 70 32.69 -0.20 -19.79
C ILE A 70 31.77 0.06 -18.59
N GLY A 71 31.25 -0.99 -17.95
CA GLY A 71 30.44 -0.86 -16.73
C GLY A 71 31.18 -0.13 -15.60
N SER A 72 32.47 -0.43 -15.40
CA SER A 72 33.32 0.28 -14.43
C SER A 72 33.53 1.75 -14.78
N ARG A 73 33.81 2.08 -16.06
CA ARG A 73 33.93 3.48 -16.52
C ARG A 73 32.63 4.25 -16.31
N LEU A 74 31.48 3.62 -16.56
CA LEU A 74 30.17 4.24 -16.35
C LEU A 74 29.87 4.49 -14.86
N ILE A 75 30.22 3.56 -13.95
CA ILE A 75 30.12 3.77 -12.50
C ILE A 75 30.91 5.02 -12.10
N ASN A 76 32.14 5.16 -12.60
CA ASN A 76 32.98 6.31 -12.32
C ASN A 76 32.38 7.59 -12.89
N TYR A 77 31.91 7.58 -14.14
CA TYR A 77 31.25 8.72 -14.77
C TYR A 77 30.01 9.18 -13.98
N ILE A 78 29.12 8.26 -13.59
CA ILE A 78 27.93 8.58 -12.79
C ILE A 78 28.31 9.27 -11.49
N SER A 79 29.43 8.86 -10.87
CA SER A 79 29.95 9.43 -9.62
C SER A 79 30.62 10.80 -9.79
N THR A 80 30.88 11.26 -11.02
CA THR A 80 31.45 12.59 -11.27
C THR A 80 30.37 13.67 -11.14
N THR A 81 30.80 14.90 -10.88
CA THR A 81 29.89 16.07 -10.83
C THR A 81 29.13 16.26 -12.14
N SER A 82 29.78 16.03 -13.28
CA SER A 82 29.16 16.13 -14.61
C SER A 82 28.10 15.06 -14.82
N GLY A 83 28.42 13.79 -14.54
CA GLY A 83 27.47 12.69 -14.65
C GLY A 83 26.29 12.82 -13.69
N THR A 84 26.56 13.20 -12.43
CA THR A 84 25.52 13.42 -11.42
C THR A 84 24.56 14.54 -11.83
N ARG A 85 25.07 15.70 -12.24
CA ARG A 85 24.23 16.84 -12.68
C ARG A 85 23.37 16.48 -13.88
N ARG A 86 23.89 15.68 -14.81
CA ARG A 86 23.17 15.26 -16.01
C ARG A 86 22.12 14.19 -15.74
N LEU A 87 22.45 13.19 -14.90
CA LEU A 87 21.62 12.01 -14.72
C LEU A 87 20.61 12.15 -13.58
N LEU A 88 20.92 12.90 -12.51
CA LEU A 88 20.01 13.13 -11.39
C LEU A 88 19.25 14.44 -11.59
N LEU A 89 18.22 14.41 -12.42
CA LEU A 89 17.30 15.54 -12.60
C LEU A 89 16.59 15.85 -11.27
N GLN A 90 16.57 17.11 -10.85
CA GLN A 90 16.03 17.51 -9.53
C GLN A 90 14.82 18.45 -9.61
N ASP A 91 14.30 18.75 -10.81
CA ASP A 91 13.18 19.66 -11.04
C ASP A 91 11.82 19.01 -10.70
N PHE A 92 11.70 18.43 -9.51
CA PHE A 92 10.52 17.67 -9.07
C PHE A 92 9.28 18.52 -8.78
N HIS A 93 9.45 19.84 -8.66
CA HIS A 93 8.38 20.79 -8.33
C HIS A 93 7.82 21.51 -9.56
N ASN A 94 8.45 21.33 -10.73
CA ASN A 94 8.01 21.90 -12.00
C ASN A 94 7.56 20.75 -12.92
N PRO A 95 6.26 20.42 -12.97
CA PRO A 95 5.77 19.28 -13.75
C PRO A 95 5.90 19.47 -15.27
N GLN A 96 6.17 20.70 -15.74
CA GLN A 96 6.46 21.00 -17.14
C GLN A 96 7.97 21.13 -17.34
N LEU A 97 8.57 20.13 -18.00
CA LEU A 97 9.96 20.22 -18.45
C LEU A 97 10.06 21.27 -19.58
N PRO A 98 11.09 22.14 -19.57
CA PRO A 98 11.34 23.04 -20.68
C PRO A 98 11.90 22.23 -21.87
N GLY A 99 11.10 22.11 -22.93
CA GLY A 99 11.59 21.83 -24.28
C GLY A 99 11.28 20.46 -24.88
N GLY A 100 10.40 20.46 -25.88
CA GLY A 100 10.67 19.80 -27.17
C GLY A 100 10.16 18.38 -27.37
N LYS A 101 9.13 18.26 -28.22
CA LYS A 101 8.87 17.16 -29.16
C LYS A 101 9.34 15.75 -28.70
N GLY A 102 8.45 15.04 -28.00
CA GLY A 102 8.58 13.59 -27.73
C GLY A 102 9.23 13.18 -26.40
N GLY A 103 9.43 14.10 -25.46
CA GLY A 103 10.19 13.87 -24.22
C GLY A 103 9.46 13.10 -23.12
N ALA A 104 10.06 12.00 -22.65
CA ALA A 104 9.57 11.17 -21.57
C ALA A 104 9.45 11.93 -20.23
N SER A 105 8.46 11.59 -19.40
CA SER A 105 8.27 12.20 -18.08
C SER A 105 9.48 11.97 -17.16
N ILE A 106 9.69 12.86 -16.18
CA ILE A 106 10.77 12.69 -15.18
C ILE A 106 10.72 11.32 -14.48
N LEU A 107 9.52 10.74 -14.33
CA LEU A 107 9.31 9.39 -13.82
C LEU A 107 9.94 8.31 -14.72
N GLU A 108 9.74 8.41 -16.04
CA GLU A 108 10.32 7.48 -17.01
C GLU A 108 11.84 7.63 -17.11
N HIS A 109 12.36 8.84 -16.91
CA HIS A 109 13.79 9.08 -16.75
C HIS A 109 14.36 8.33 -15.53
N TYR A 110 13.72 8.46 -14.36
CA TYR A 110 14.15 7.74 -13.15
C TYR A 110 13.97 6.22 -13.24
N ARG A 111 12.96 5.73 -13.96
CA ARG A 111 12.81 4.31 -14.32
C ARG A 111 14.01 3.81 -15.11
N SER A 112 14.39 4.56 -16.16
CA SER A 112 15.55 4.24 -17.00
C SER A 112 16.86 4.30 -16.22
N LEU A 113 16.99 5.27 -15.31
CA LEU A 113 18.16 5.44 -14.46
C LEU A 113 18.31 4.30 -13.44
N GLY A 114 17.20 3.83 -12.85
CA GLY A 114 17.19 2.64 -12.00
C GLY A 114 17.72 1.40 -12.72
N LEU A 115 17.30 1.22 -13.98
CA LEU A 115 17.77 0.12 -14.83
C LEU A 115 19.26 0.26 -15.18
N LEU A 116 19.73 1.45 -15.54
CA LEU A 116 21.16 1.74 -15.75
C LEU A 116 21.98 1.33 -14.52
N LEU A 117 21.59 1.80 -13.33
CA LEU A 117 22.31 1.48 -12.10
C LEU A 117 22.24 -0.01 -11.76
N LYS A 118 21.13 -0.70 -12.04
CA LYS A 118 21.04 -2.16 -11.88
C LYS A 118 22.06 -2.90 -12.74
N ARG A 119 22.17 -2.52 -14.02
CA ARG A 119 23.06 -3.15 -15.01
C ARG A 119 24.53 -2.85 -14.73
N CYS A 120 24.90 -1.59 -14.53
CA CYS A 120 26.26 -1.18 -14.20
C CYS A 120 26.83 -1.93 -12.99
N THR A 121 25.98 -2.20 -12.00
CA THR A 121 26.39 -2.79 -10.72
C THR A 121 26.05 -4.28 -10.62
N LEU A 122 25.64 -4.94 -11.70
CA LEU A 122 25.18 -6.34 -11.70
C LEU A 122 26.22 -7.30 -11.10
N LEU A 123 27.51 -7.03 -11.35
CA LEU A 123 28.63 -7.85 -10.90
C LEU A 123 29.14 -7.51 -9.48
N LEU A 124 28.56 -6.51 -8.83
CA LEU A 124 28.93 -6.13 -7.46
C LEU A 124 28.13 -6.97 -6.45
N PRO A 125 28.67 -7.27 -5.26
CA PRO A 125 27.89 -7.87 -4.16
C PRO A 125 26.71 -6.97 -3.77
N THR A 126 25.57 -7.56 -3.38
CA THR A 126 24.34 -6.82 -3.03
C THR A 126 24.58 -5.69 -2.03
N ARG A 127 25.43 -5.90 -1.02
CA ARG A 127 25.79 -4.87 -0.04
C ARG A 127 26.45 -3.66 -0.69
N ASP A 128 27.43 -3.88 -1.57
CA ASP A 128 28.20 -2.80 -2.19
C ASP A 128 27.36 -2.09 -3.27
N ARG A 129 26.50 -2.85 -3.94
CA ARG A 129 25.45 -2.32 -4.81
C ARG A 129 24.55 -1.34 -4.06
N LEU A 130 24.08 -1.67 -2.87
CA LEU A 130 23.19 -0.81 -2.07
C LEU A 130 23.93 0.43 -1.56
N LYS A 131 25.16 0.27 -1.04
CA LYS A 131 26.01 1.39 -0.64
C LYS A 131 26.22 2.40 -1.78
N TYR A 132 26.49 1.89 -2.98
CA TYR A 132 26.70 2.74 -4.15
C TYR A 132 25.43 3.50 -4.55
N VAL A 133 24.28 2.83 -4.60
CA VAL A 133 23.00 3.48 -4.89
C VAL A 133 22.68 4.54 -3.84
N HIS A 134 22.85 4.23 -2.56
CA HIS A 134 22.63 5.20 -1.49
C HIS A 134 23.55 6.41 -1.64
N LYS A 135 24.84 6.21 -1.95
CA LYS A 135 25.79 7.30 -2.21
C LYS A 135 25.30 8.21 -3.34
N VAL A 136 24.91 7.64 -4.48
CA VAL A 136 24.43 8.39 -5.66
C VAL A 136 23.18 9.22 -5.31
N LEU A 137 22.22 8.60 -4.61
CA LEU A 137 20.94 9.25 -4.30
C LEU A 137 20.99 10.20 -3.10
N SER A 138 22.00 10.09 -2.23
CA SER A 138 22.13 10.91 -1.01
C SER A 138 22.23 12.42 -1.29
N GLY A 139 22.63 12.79 -2.51
CA GLY A 139 22.69 14.19 -2.97
C GLY A 139 21.34 14.79 -3.32
N VAL A 140 20.27 14.00 -3.45
CA VAL A 140 18.94 14.49 -3.82
C VAL A 140 18.11 14.74 -2.56
N SER A 141 17.86 16.02 -2.26
CA SER A 141 17.11 16.43 -1.05
C SER A 141 15.68 15.87 -1.03
N CYS A 142 15.01 15.86 -2.18
CA CYS A 142 13.61 15.43 -2.29
C CYS A 142 13.38 13.92 -2.10
N PHE A 143 14.44 13.10 -2.04
CA PHE A 143 14.35 11.67 -1.74
C PHE A 143 14.43 11.39 -0.23
N LYS A 144 14.88 12.37 0.55
CA LYS A 144 14.97 12.26 2.00
C LYS A 144 13.61 12.57 2.62
N LEU A 145 13.21 11.78 3.61
CA LEU A 145 11.94 11.95 4.33
C LEU A 145 11.72 13.39 4.84
N HIS A 146 12.79 14.11 5.19
CA HIS A 146 12.74 15.49 5.69
C HIS A 146 13.33 16.55 4.75
N GLY A 147 13.78 16.18 3.55
CA GLY A 147 14.59 17.07 2.72
C GLY A 147 13.80 17.97 1.76
N CYS A 148 12.50 17.77 1.62
CA CYS A 148 11.63 18.59 0.77
C CYS A 148 10.78 19.57 1.60
N ALA A 149 10.73 20.83 1.17
CA ALA A 149 9.90 21.87 1.78
C ALA A 149 8.41 21.74 1.40
N SER A 150 8.10 21.28 0.18
CA SER A 150 6.73 21.12 -0.34
C SER A 150 6.49 19.69 -0.83
N PRO A 151 6.39 18.69 0.08
CA PRO A 151 6.37 17.28 -0.32
C PRO A 151 5.07 16.84 -1.01
N LEU A 152 3.97 17.58 -0.85
CA LEU A 152 2.68 17.28 -1.50
C LEU A 152 2.69 17.51 -3.01
N HIS A 153 3.43 18.52 -3.46
CA HIS A 153 3.52 18.90 -4.86
C HIS A 153 4.87 18.48 -5.49
N CYS A 154 5.58 17.58 -4.82
CA CYS A 154 6.90 17.12 -5.24
C CYS A 154 6.82 15.71 -5.83
N LEU A 155 7.31 15.54 -7.07
CA LEU A 155 7.44 14.21 -7.70
C LEU A 155 8.65 13.42 -7.20
N GLY A 156 9.45 13.97 -6.27
CA GLY A 156 10.70 13.38 -5.81
C GLY A 156 10.52 11.98 -5.23
N LEU A 157 9.59 11.80 -4.28
CA LEU A 157 9.35 10.49 -3.68
C LEU A 157 8.77 9.48 -4.68
N GLN A 158 7.97 9.92 -5.66
CA GLN A 158 7.48 9.03 -6.71
C GLN A 158 8.62 8.58 -7.64
N CYS A 159 9.51 9.51 -8.02
CA CYS A 159 10.72 9.20 -8.78
C CYS A 159 11.63 8.23 -8.02
N TYR A 160 11.76 8.43 -6.70
CA TYR A 160 12.52 7.54 -5.82
C TYR A 160 11.89 6.15 -5.76
N GLY A 161 10.57 6.05 -5.63
CA GLY A 161 9.82 4.79 -5.67
C GLY A 161 10.05 4.01 -6.97
N VAL A 162 9.80 4.64 -8.12
CA VAL A 162 10.00 4.03 -9.45
C VAL A 162 11.46 3.62 -9.68
N PHE A 163 12.41 4.44 -9.22
CA PHE A 163 13.83 4.10 -9.26
C PHE A 163 14.12 2.83 -8.43
N LEU A 164 13.52 2.75 -7.24
CA LEU A 164 13.75 1.66 -6.29
C LEU A 164 13.03 0.37 -6.65
N GLN A 165 11.96 0.36 -7.43
CA GLN A 165 11.31 -0.89 -7.90
C GLN A 165 12.28 -1.90 -8.50
N VAL A 166 13.40 -1.39 -8.99
CA VAL A 166 14.46 -2.16 -9.60
C VAL A 166 15.30 -2.94 -8.54
N ARG A 167 15.03 -2.76 -7.22
CA ARG A 167 15.70 -3.39 -6.05
C ARG A 167 14.83 -3.51 -4.78
N GLY A 168 15.17 -4.47 -3.90
CA GLY A 168 14.59 -4.58 -2.56
C GLY A 168 14.97 -3.40 -1.66
N LEU A 169 14.00 -2.86 -0.94
CA LEU A 169 14.13 -1.73 -0.02
C LEU A 169 14.54 -2.19 1.39
N GLU A 170 15.54 -1.52 1.99
CA GLU A 170 15.96 -1.70 3.40
C GLU A 170 15.79 -0.43 4.27
N GLN A 171 15.18 0.66 3.76
CA GLN A 171 15.34 2.00 4.37
C GLN A 171 14.02 2.68 4.81
N LEU A 172 13.06 1.95 5.37
CA LEU A 172 12.11 2.66 6.24
C LEU A 172 12.89 3.08 7.50
N GLU A 173 12.98 4.38 7.78
CA GLU A 173 13.65 4.90 8.97
C GLU A 173 12.86 4.49 10.23
N TYR A 174 13.05 3.26 10.71
CA TYR A 174 12.27 2.62 11.78
C TYR A 174 12.15 3.52 13.02
N ARG A 175 13.24 4.21 13.39
CA ARG A 175 13.25 5.16 14.52
C ARG A 175 12.20 6.27 14.39
N LYS A 176 11.97 6.79 13.18
CA LYS A 176 11.00 7.88 12.95
C LYS A 176 9.57 7.36 12.91
N VAL A 177 9.36 6.18 12.34
CA VAL A 177 8.06 5.51 12.40
C VAL A 177 7.70 5.19 13.85
N GLN A 178 8.67 4.68 14.62
CA GLN A 178 8.53 4.45 16.05
C GLN A 178 8.12 5.71 16.80
N THR A 179 8.76 6.85 16.54
CA THR A 179 8.37 8.14 17.14
C THR A 179 6.89 8.44 16.90
N VAL A 180 6.41 8.27 15.67
CA VAL A 180 5.01 8.59 15.34
C VAL A 180 4.04 7.61 15.99
N VAL A 181 4.26 6.30 15.84
CA VAL A 181 3.31 5.30 16.35
C VAL A 181 3.27 5.24 17.88
N SER A 182 4.38 5.57 18.56
CA SER A 182 4.45 5.63 20.02
C SER A 182 3.99 6.97 20.61
N SER A 183 3.98 8.05 19.83
CA SER A 183 3.52 9.37 20.29
C SER A 183 1.98 9.48 20.31
N LYS A 184 1.46 10.56 20.90
CA LYS A 184 0.03 10.86 20.86
C LYS A 184 -0.39 11.12 19.41
N PRO A 185 -1.47 10.49 18.89
CA PRO A 185 -1.94 10.74 17.54
C PRO A 185 -2.11 12.23 17.24
N GLY A 186 -1.51 12.71 16.16
CA GLY A 186 -1.55 14.11 15.76
C GLY A 186 -0.53 15.01 16.45
N SER A 187 0.33 14.51 17.36
CA SER A 187 1.42 15.32 17.94
C SER A 187 2.56 15.58 16.95
N ALA A 188 2.73 14.71 15.95
CA ALA A 188 3.80 14.77 14.98
C ALA A 188 3.29 14.93 13.53
N ARG A 189 2.28 15.79 13.31
CA ARG A 189 1.55 15.93 12.01
C ARG A 189 2.45 16.04 10.78
N LYS A 190 3.54 16.80 10.87
CA LYS A 190 4.52 16.94 9.77
C LYS A 190 5.23 15.63 9.46
N LEU A 191 5.58 14.85 10.48
CA LEU A 191 6.23 13.56 10.33
C LEU A 191 5.25 12.48 9.87
N GLU A 192 4.02 12.48 10.38
CA GLU A 192 2.92 11.62 9.92
C GLU A 192 2.70 11.79 8.41
N LEU A 193 2.58 13.04 7.94
CA LEU A 193 2.46 13.34 6.50
C LEU A 193 3.66 12.81 5.71
N ARG A 194 4.89 13.00 6.21
CA ARG A 194 6.10 12.54 5.53
C ARG A 194 6.14 11.01 5.43
N ILE A 195 5.79 10.29 6.50
CA ILE A 195 5.70 8.83 6.50
C ILE A 195 4.63 8.36 5.53
N ARG A 196 3.44 8.98 5.55
CA ARG A 196 2.35 8.67 4.61
C ARG A 196 2.83 8.80 3.16
N LEU A 197 3.41 9.95 2.80
CA LEU A 197 3.88 10.19 1.44
C LEU A 197 4.99 9.22 1.04
N PHE A 198 5.91 8.90 1.95
CA PHE A 198 6.96 7.93 1.69
C PHE A 198 6.39 6.53 1.46
N CYS A 199 5.56 6.01 2.36
CA CYS A 199 4.94 4.70 2.22
C CYS A 199 4.11 4.62 0.93
N ARG A 200 3.27 5.63 0.67
CA ARG A 200 2.42 5.65 -0.53
C ARG A 200 3.25 5.77 -1.81
N ALA A 201 4.14 6.75 -1.93
CA ALA A 201 4.83 7.02 -3.19
C ALA A 201 6.01 6.07 -3.47
N VAL A 202 6.69 5.60 -2.42
CA VAL A 202 7.91 4.79 -2.56
C VAL A 202 7.63 3.30 -2.43
N LEU A 203 6.73 2.90 -1.51
CA LEU A 203 6.55 1.49 -1.16
C LEU A 203 5.31 0.86 -1.78
N LEU A 204 4.23 1.62 -2.00
CA LEU A 204 2.93 1.08 -2.42
C LEU A 204 2.58 1.44 -3.87
N ALA A 205 2.63 2.72 -4.24
CA ALA A 205 2.27 3.22 -5.57
C ALA A 205 3.05 2.61 -6.75
N PRO A 206 4.32 2.20 -6.61
CA PRO A 206 5.02 1.69 -7.78
C PRO A 206 4.43 0.36 -8.30
N TRP A 207 3.76 -0.42 -7.46
CA TRP A 207 3.38 -1.79 -7.79
C TRP A 207 1.99 -1.87 -8.43
N HIS A 208 1.94 -2.42 -9.64
CA HIS A 208 0.69 -2.62 -10.39
C HIS A 208 -0.05 -3.90 -9.98
N HIS A 209 0.66 -4.87 -9.39
CA HIS A 209 0.06 -6.11 -8.91
C HIS A 209 -0.40 -5.97 -7.47
N ARG A 210 -1.62 -6.47 -7.22
CA ARG A 210 -2.24 -6.49 -5.91
C ARG A 210 -1.37 -7.27 -4.90
N SER A 211 -0.74 -8.36 -5.32
CA SER A 211 0.12 -9.20 -4.47
C SER A 211 1.34 -8.45 -3.94
N ASP A 212 1.95 -7.61 -4.77
CA ASP A 212 3.13 -6.82 -4.39
C ASP A 212 2.74 -5.73 -3.38
N SER A 213 1.60 -5.09 -3.61
CA SER A 213 1.04 -4.11 -2.68
C SER A 213 0.72 -4.77 -1.32
N ALA A 214 0.14 -5.97 -1.32
CA ALA A 214 -0.13 -6.74 -0.11
C ALA A 214 1.17 -7.11 0.63
N PHE A 215 2.18 -7.56 -0.11
CA PHE A 215 3.51 -7.87 0.44
C PHE A 215 4.15 -6.65 1.12
N TRP A 216 4.19 -5.50 0.44
CA TRP A 216 4.82 -4.30 1.00
C TRP A 216 4.03 -3.71 2.18
N LEU A 217 2.70 -3.71 2.10
CA LEU A 217 1.87 -3.29 3.22
C LEU A 217 2.09 -4.20 4.44
N THR A 218 2.20 -5.51 4.23
CA THR A 218 2.54 -6.48 5.28
C THR A 218 3.90 -6.17 5.91
N ARG A 219 4.93 -5.89 5.09
CA ARG A 219 6.28 -5.55 5.58
C ARG A 219 6.33 -4.22 6.33
N ILE A 220 5.42 -3.29 6.03
CA ILE A 220 5.31 -2.02 6.76
C ILE A 220 4.65 -2.24 8.13
N LEU A 221 3.63 -3.10 8.22
CA LEU A 221 2.79 -3.27 9.42
C LEU A 221 3.30 -4.34 10.39
N LYS A 222 3.57 -5.57 9.94
CA LYS A 222 3.90 -6.72 10.81
C LYS A 222 5.08 -6.52 11.77
N PRO A 223 6.08 -5.65 11.51
CA PRO A 223 7.12 -5.36 12.51
C PRO A 223 6.62 -4.70 13.81
N TRP A 224 5.40 -4.18 13.83
CA TRP A 224 4.85 -3.40 14.94
C TRP A 224 3.81 -4.21 15.74
N PRO A 225 3.57 -3.89 17.03
CA PRO A 225 2.45 -4.47 17.79
C PRO A 225 1.10 -3.98 17.22
N MET A 226 0.02 -4.74 17.43
CA MET A 226 -1.28 -4.52 16.76
C MET A 226 -1.80 -3.08 16.83
N VAL A 227 -1.77 -2.45 18.02
CA VAL A 227 -2.17 -1.04 18.21
C VAL A 227 -1.38 -0.09 17.28
N ASN A 228 -0.08 -0.34 17.11
CA ASN A 228 0.78 0.47 16.25
C ASN A 228 0.57 0.14 14.76
N GLN A 229 0.15 -1.09 14.44
CA GLN A 229 -0.27 -1.44 13.09
C GLN A 229 -1.52 -0.65 12.69
N ALA A 230 -2.54 -0.60 13.56
CA ALA A 230 -3.75 0.19 13.35
C ALA A 230 -3.43 1.68 13.16
N ARG A 231 -2.61 2.25 14.06
CA ARG A 231 -2.13 3.64 13.94
C ARG A 231 -1.42 3.91 12.61
N LEU A 232 -0.50 3.04 12.23
CA LEU A 232 0.27 3.20 10.99
C LEU A 232 -0.63 3.07 9.76
N LEU A 233 -1.58 2.13 9.77
CA LEU A 233 -2.56 1.98 8.71
C LEU A 233 -3.42 3.25 8.57
N TYR A 234 -3.89 3.82 9.68
CA TYR A 234 -4.61 5.10 9.67
C TYR A 234 -3.76 6.26 9.16
N ILE A 235 -2.48 6.34 9.53
CA ILE A 235 -1.57 7.38 8.99
C ILE A 235 -1.44 7.26 7.47
N ILE A 236 -1.33 6.04 6.94
CA ILE A 236 -1.09 5.80 5.51
C ILE A 236 -2.36 6.01 4.67
N PHE A 237 -3.54 5.62 5.18
CA PHE A 237 -4.77 5.54 4.39
C PHE A 237 -5.95 6.34 4.94
N GLY A 238 -5.89 6.79 6.19
CA GLY A 238 -6.98 7.53 6.83
C GLY A 238 -7.24 8.92 6.23
N PRO A 239 -8.32 9.58 6.67
CA PRO A 239 -8.73 10.89 6.18
C PRO A 239 -7.66 11.97 6.30
N MET A 240 -7.61 12.84 5.28
CA MET A 240 -6.70 13.99 5.23
C MET A 240 -7.45 15.32 5.18
N SER A 241 -6.76 16.37 5.61
CA SER A 241 -7.19 17.76 5.43
C SER A 241 -7.01 18.14 3.97
N SER A 242 -8.04 18.77 3.38
CA SER A 242 -8.03 19.24 1.99
C SER A 242 -7.06 20.41 1.77
N LEU A 243 -6.72 21.15 2.83
CA LEU A 243 -5.90 22.36 2.76
C LEU A 243 -4.39 22.05 2.77
N ASP A 244 -3.95 21.16 3.66
CA ASP A 244 -2.54 20.94 3.98
C ASP A 244 -2.11 19.47 3.91
N GLY A 245 -3.02 18.57 3.53
CA GLY A 245 -2.76 17.14 3.36
C GLY A 245 -2.47 16.39 4.66
N HIS A 246 -2.52 17.04 5.82
CA HIS A 246 -2.24 16.39 7.09
C HIS A 246 -3.31 15.35 7.45
N VAL A 247 -2.89 14.29 8.16
CA VAL A 247 -3.79 13.27 8.69
C VAL A 247 -4.68 13.93 9.76
N VAL A 248 -6.00 13.76 9.63
CA VAL A 248 -6.96 14.35 10.57
C VAL A 248 -7.59 13.22 11.38
N TRP A 249 -7.11 13.04 12.60
CA TRP A 249 -7.55 11.97 13.50
C TRP A 249 -8.98 12.20 14.01
N GLN A 250 -9.31 13.45 14.30
CA GLN A 250 -10.59 13.89 14.82
C GLN A 250 -11.76 13.61 13.88
N LYS A 251 -11.51 13.49 12.57
CA LYS A 251 -12.55 13.26 11.57
C LYS A 251 -13.40 12.03 11.91
N MET A 252 -12.81 10.96 12.44
CA MET A 252 -13.57 9.74 12.76
C MET A 252 -14.46 9.86 14.00
N ILE A 253 -14.27 10.91 14.80
CA ILE A 253 -14.91 11.10 16.11
C ILE A 253 -15.95 12.23 16.06
N GLU A 254 -15.65 13.32 15.35
CA GLU A 254 -16.47 14.55 15.39
C GLU A 254 -17.70 14.51 14.48
N GLY A 255 -17.71 13.69 13.42
CA GLY A 255 -18.86 13.64 12.54
C GLY A 255 -18.82 12.53 11.49
N PRO A 256 -19.98 12.23 10.86
CA PRO A 256 -20.07 11.27 9.77
C PRO A 256 -19.12 11.55 8.63
N ARG A 257 -18.58 10.48 8.05
CA ARG A 257 -17.66 10.55 6.91
C ARG A 257 -18.29 10.01 5.65
N ASP A 258 -17.95 10.63 4.53
CA ASP A 258 -18.34 10.19 3.21
C ASP A 258 -17.51 8.98 2.75
N GLU A 259 -18.02 8.23 1.78
CA GLU A 259 -17.35 7.07 1.20
C GLU A 259 -15.92 7.38 0.74
N SER A 260 -15.71 8.53 0.09
CA SER A 260 -14.42 8.84 -0.55
C SER A 260 -13.29 8.96 0.47
N SER A 261 -13.60 9.43 1.69
CA SER A 261 -12.63 9.60 2.76
C SER A 261 -12.18 8.27 3.40
N LEU A 262 -13.03 7.23 3.37
CA LEU A 262 -12.77 5.92 3.97
C LEU A 262 -12.34 4.86 2.95
N LYS A 263 -12.60 5.09 1.66
CA LYS A 263 -12.27 4.15 0.58
C LYS A 263 -10.82 3.66 0.60
N GLY A 264 -9.87 4.57 0.79
CA GLY A 264 -8.45 4.21 0.84
C GLY A 264 -8.11 3.26 2.00
N LEU A 265 -8.78 3.40 3.15
CA LEU A 265 -8.61 2.54 4.31
C LEU A 265 -9.29 1.19 4.10
N ALA A 266 -10.53 1.20 3.57
CA ALA A 266 -11.28 0.00 3.23
C ALA A 266 -10.53 -0.88 2.21
N ASP A 267 -9.96 -0.27 1.17
CA ASP A 267 -9.18 -0.98 0.14
C ASP A 267 -7.90 -1.59 0.73
N ALA A 268 -7.27 -0.93 1.71
CA ALA A 268 -6.14 -1.49 2.42
C ALA A 268 -6.53 -2.69 3.28
N ILE A 269 -7.67 -2.64 3.98
CA ILE A 269 -8.20 -3.77 4.76
C ILE A 269 -8.54 -4.95 3.84
N LYS A 270 -9.22 -4.70 2.71
CA LYS A 270 -9.48 -5.73 1.68
C LYS A 270 -8.21 -6.38 1.15
N LEU A 271 -7.16 -5.59 0.97
CA LEU A 271 -5.88 -6.07 0.49
C LEU A 271 -5.25 -7.04 1.50
N LEU A 272 -5.32 -6.72 2.80
CA LEU A 272 -4.80 -7.56 3.89
C LEU A 272 -5.66 -8.81 4.14
N TYR A 273 -6.97 -8.74 3.92
CA TYR A 273 -7.86 -9.91 4.03
C TYR A 273 -7.78 -10.85 2.82
N GLY A 274 -7.24 -10.38 1.70
CA GLY A 274 -7.14 -11.15 0.48
C GLY A 274 -6.18 -12.34 0.61
N THR A 275 -6.41 -13.38 -0.18
CA THR A 275 -5.57 -14.61 -0.21
C THR A 275 -4.11 -14.36 -0.59
N GLU A 276 -3.82 -13.22 -1.20
CA GLU A 276 -2.48 -12.77 -1.55
C GLU A 276 -1.64 -12.39 -0.33
N ALA A 277 -2.28 -11.94 0.76
CA ALA A 277 -1.64 -11.53 2.00
C ALA A 277 -1.41 -12.74 2.92
N ARG A 278 -0.57 -13.70 2.49
CA ARG A 278 -0.35 -15.00 3.17
C ARG A 278 0.06 -14.92 4.65
N GLU A 279 0.59 -13.80 5.11
CA GLU A 279 1.00 -13.58 6.51
C GLU A 279 -0.14 -13.04 7.39
N TRP A 280 -1.34 -12.82 6.83
CA TRP A 280 -2.51 -12.32 7.54
C TRP A 280 -3.59 -13.39 7.63
N THR A 281 -4.03 -13.64 8.86
CA THR A 281 -5.24 -14.42 9.13
C THR A 281 -6.47 -13.51 9.14
N ALA A 282 -7.67 -14.10 9.04
CA ALA A 282 -8.90 -13.35 9.22
C ALA A 282 -8.93 -12.67 10.61
N ASP A 283 -8.50 -13.37 11.66
CA ASP A 283 -8.44 -12.86 13.03
C ASP A 283 -7.45 -11.69 13.18
N ASP A 284 -6.30 -11.73 12.50
CA ASP A 284 -5.36 -10.60 12.48
C ASP A 284 -6.03 -9.34 11.91
N VAL A 285 -6.77 -9.49 10.80
CA VAL A 285 -7.45 -8.36 10.15
C VAL A 285 -8.61 -7.86 11.00
N ILE A 286 -9.40 -8.75 11.61
CA ILE A 286 -10.47 -8.34 12.53
C ILE A 286 -9.91 -7.61 13.74
N SER A 287 -8.82 -8.10 14.33
CA SER A 287 -8.13 -7.43 15.45
C SER A 287 -7.62 -6.04 15.03
N LEU A 288 -7.09 -5.91 13.81
CA LEU A 288 -6.64 -4.63 13.27
C LEU A 288 -7.81 -3.64 13.10
N VAL A 289 -8.96 -4.10 12.63
CA VAL A 289 -10.17 -3.28 12.49
C VAL A 289 -10.74 -2.89 13.86
N ASP A 290 -10.72 -3.80 14.83
CA ASP A 290 -11.14 -3.54 16.21
C ASP A 290 -10.27 -2.44 16.84
N GLU A 291 -8.94 -2.55 16.70
CA GLU A 291 -8.00 -1.53 17.17
C GLU A 291 -8.14 -0.19 16.44
N LEU A 292 -8.45 -0.20 15.13
CA LEU A 292 -8.73 1.03 14.39
C LEU A 292 -9.94 1.77 14.99
N SER A 293 -10.99 1.05 15.34
CA SER A 293 -12.26 1.62 15.83
C SER A 293 -12.13 2.41 17.14
N VAL A 294 -11.00 2.30 17.83
CA VAL A 294 -10.71 2.96 19.11
C VAL A 294 -9.50 3.90 19.07
N VAL A 295 -8.90 4.16 17.90
CA VAL A 295 -7.70 4.98 17.76
C VAL A 295 -7.98 6.26 16.95
N PRO A 296 -7.79 7.48 17.51
CA PRO A 296 -7.14 7.78 18.78
C PRO A 296 -8.07 7.67 19.99
N GLN A 297 -9.37 7.62 19.74
CA GLN A 297 -10.48 7.43 20.67
C GLN A 297 -11.55 6.62 19.91
N GLU A 298 -12.60 6.21 20.61
CA GLU A 298 -13.74 5.52 20.01
C GLU A 298 -14.31 6.30 18.82
N TRP A 299 -14.35 5.65 17.66
CA TRP A 299 -14.92 6.21 16.45
C TRP A 299 -16.44 6.22 16.54
N LEU A 300 -17.06 7.16 15.82
CA LEU A 300 -18.50 7.12 15.64
C LEU A 300 -18.93 5.79 15.02
N MET A 301 -19.97 5.19 15.58
CA MET A 301 -20.49 3.91 15.07
C MET A 301 -20.94 3.99 13.61
N GLU A 302 -21.43 5.15 13.15
CA GLU A 302 -21.73 5.39 11.73
C GLU A 302 -20.47 5.23 10.85
N ASN A 303 -19.32 5.73 11.31
CA ASN A 303 -18.06 5.63 10.59
C ASN A 303 -17.49 4.19 10.60
N ASN A 304 -17.67 3.46 11.71
CA ASN A 304 -17.34 2.03 11.78
C ASN A 304 -18.21 1.22 10.82
N ALA A 305 -19.53 1.45 10.82
CA ALA A 305 -20.48 0.80 9.93
C ALA A 305 -20.13 1.05 8.46
N ARG A 306 -19.85 2.31 8.09
CA ARG A 306 -19.45 2.67 6.73
C ARG A 306 -18.11 2.05 6.33
N LEU A 307 -17.12 2.01 7.21
CA LEU A 307 -15.84 1.33 6.91
C LEU A 307 -16.05 -0.17 6.65
N LEU A 308 -16.86 -0.85 7.46
CA LEU A 308 -17.14 -2.28 7.30
C LEU A 308 -17.91 -2.57 6.01
N LEU A 309 -18.92 -1.74 5.70
CA LEU A 309 -19.65 -1.80 4.42
C LEU A 309 -18.70 -1.69 3.24
N LEU A 310 -17.83 -0.67 3.25
CA LEU A 310 -16.85 -0.45 2.19
C LEU A 310 -15.79 -1.53 2.12
N SER A 311 -15.46 -2.18 3.24
CA SER A 311 -14.48 -3.28 3.31
C SER A 311 -15.01 -4.58 2.69
N GLY A 312 -16.33 -4.70 2.52
CA GLY A 312 -16.98 -5.80 1.81
C GLY A 312 -17.56 -6.88 2.73
N SER A 313 -18.51 -7.65 2.17
CA SER A 313 -19.38 -8.55 2.93
C SER A 313 -18.64 -9.61 3.75
N SER A 314 -17.53 -10.16 3.24
CA SER A 314 -16.77 -11.20 3.96
C SER A 314 -16.14 -10.65 5.23
N ILE A 315 -15.47 -9.49 5.15
CA ILE A 315 -14.81 -8.84 6.29
C ILE A 315 -15.86 -8.37 7.28
N CYS A 316 -16.92 -7.73 6.79
CA CYS A 316 -18.04 -7.29 7.61
C CYS A 316 -18.66 -8.46 8.40
N PHE A 317 -18.99 -9.56 7.72
CA PHE A 317 -19.53 -10.76 8.36
C PHE A 317 -18.57 -11.32 9.40
N THR A 318 -17.29 -11.52 9.07
CA THR A 318 -16.31 -12.09 10.00
C THR A 318 -16.11 -11.20 11.23
N PHE A 319 -16.10 -9.87 11.06
CA PHE A 319 -16.05 -8.92 12.17
C PHE A 319 -17.27 -9.07 13.09
N MET A 320 -18.48 -9.04 12.51
CA MET A 320 -19.73 -9.16 13.25
C MET A 320 -19.89 -10.53 13.93
N ALA A 321 -19.51 -11.61 13.23
CA ALA A 321 -19.52 -12.96 13.76
C ALA A 321 -18.57 -13.09 14.97
N SER A 322 -17.38 -12.49 14.91
CA SER A 322 -16.47 -12.43 16.07
C SER A 322 -17.12 -11.74 17.27
N LYS A 323 -17.87 -10.65 17.07
CA LYS A 323 -18.64 -10.00 18.15
C LYS A 323 -19.77 -10.88 18.68
N ALA A 324 -20.49 -11.58 17.81
CA ALA A 324 -21.57 -12.48 18.17
C ALA A 324 -21.08 -13.67 19.01
N VAL A 325 -19.98 -14.32 18.62
CA VAL A 325 -19.35 -15.42 19.38
C VAL A 325 -18.91 -14.97 20.78
N ASN A 326 -18.48 -13.70 20.91
CA ASN A 326 -18.13 -13.11 22.20
C ASN A 326 -19.33 -12.61 23.03
N GLY A 327 -20.58 -12.89 22.60
CA GLY A 327 -21.79 -12.53 23.33
C GLY A 327 -22.11 -11.03 23.35
N ARG A 328 -21.49 -10.22 22.47
CA ARG A 328 -21.63 -8.76 22.46
C ARG A 328 -22.88 -8.29 21.72
N ALA A 329 -24.05 -8.78 22.13
CA ALA A 329 -25.33 -8.56 21.44
C ALA A 329 -25.72 -7.09 21.30
N LEU A 330 -25.51 -6.27 22.33
CA LEU A 330 -25.84 -4.83 22.30
C LEU A 330 -24.93 -4.04 21.35
N GLU A 331 -23.62 -4.32 21.36
CA GLU A 331 -22.66 -3.69 20.44
C GLU A 331 -22.99 -4.03 18.99
N LEU A 332 -23.34 -5.29 18.74
CA LEU A 332 -23.76 -5.78 17.44
C LEU A 332 -25.09 -5.15 16.98
N ALA A 333 -26.07 -5.03 17.88
CA ALA A 333 -27.36 -4.40 17.60
C ALA A 333 -27.17 -2.94 17.16
N ARG A 334 -26.35 -2.18 17.92
CA ARG A 334 -25.94 -0.81 17.54
C ARG A 334 -25.31 -0.79 16.15
N LEU A 335 -24.37 -1.68 15.89
CA LEU A 335 -23.70 -1.74 14.60
C LEU A 335 -24.69 -2.00 13.43
N VAL A 336 -25.66 -2.89 13.60
CA VAL A 336 -26.69 -3.17 12.58
C VAL A 336 -27.58 -1.94 12.33
N VAL A 337 -28.02 -1.24 13.38
CA VAL A 337 -28.80 -0.01 13.23
C VAL A 337 -28.01 1.05 12.44
N PHE A 338 -26.73 1.24 12.78
CA PHE A 338 -25.88 2.17 12.03
C PHE A 338 -25.57 1.70 10.61
N MET A 339 -25.49 0.40 10.35
CA MET A 339 -25.39 -0.13 8.98
C MET A 339 -26.65 0.16 8.17
N ALA A 340 -27.85 -0.02 8.74
CA ALA A 340 -29.10 0.35 8.09
C ALA A 340 -29.16 1.86 7.81
N LEU A 341 -28.75 2.68 8.78
CA LEU A 341 -28.66 4.14 8.62
C LEU A 341 -27.70 4.54 7.49
N VAL A 342 -26.52 3.92 7.43
CA VAL A 342 -25.55 4.16 6.34
C VAL A 342 -26.12 3.70 5.00
N CYS A 343 -26.84 2.57 4.95
CA CYS A 343 -27.48 2.12 3.71
C CYS A 343 -28.51 3.13 3.21
N GLU A 344 -29.32 3.69 4.09
CA GLU A 344 -30.28 4.74 3.73
C GLU A 344 -29.58 6.02 3.26
N LYS A 345 -28.57 6.50 4.00
CA LYS A 345 -27.84 7.75 3.69
C LYS A 345 -27.04 7.66 2.38
N ASP A 346 -26.36 6.54 2.17
CA ASP A 346 -25.47 6.34 1.03
C ASP A 346 -26.20 5.68 -0.17
N LEU A 347 -27.53 5.52 -0.08
CA LEU A 347 -28.39 4.87 -1.08
C LEU A 347 -27.92 3.44 -1.45
N TYR A 348 -27.41 2.72 -0.45
CA TYR A 348 -27.04 1.32 -0.57
C TYR A 348 -28.24 0.40 -0.38
N CYS A 349 -28.09 -0.85 -0.85
CA CYS A 349 -29.14 -1.85 -0.78
C CYS A 349 -29.46 -2.27 0.66
N MET A 350 -30.70 -2.06 1.11
CA MET A 350 -31.13 -2.40 2.46
C MET A 350 -31.26 -3.92 2.67
N ASP A 351 -31.57 -4.68 1.61
CA ASP A 351 -31.58 -6.14 1.63
C ASP A 351 -30.21 -6.69 2.07
N TRP A 352 -29.11 -6.02 1.72
CA TRP A 352 -27.78 -6.41 2.15
C TRP A 352 -27.63 -6.36 3.67
N ALA A 353 -28.13 -5.29 4.31
CA ALA A 353 -28.05 -5.12 5.77
C ALA A 353 -28.88 -6.18 6.50
N VAL A 354 -30.09 -6.48 5.99
CA VAL A 354 -30.95 -7.54 6.54
C VAL A 354 -30.32 -8.92 6.35
N ASN A 355 -29.81 -9.23 5.15
CA ASN A 355 -29.09 -10.48 4.88
C ASN A 355 -27.85 -10.64 5.77
N MET A 356 -27.13 -9.56 6.03
CA MET A 356 -25.98 -9.57 6.95
C MET A 356 -26.44 -9.88 8.38
N MET A 357 -27.47 -9.19 8.87
CA MET A 357 -28.06 -9.43 10.19
C MET A 357 -28.52 -10.88 10.35
N GLN A 358 -29.21 -11.44 9.35
CA GLN A 358 -29.66 -12.83 9.37
C GLN A 358 -28.47 -13.81 9.48
N LYS A 359 -27.42 -13.63 8.67
CA LYS A 359 -26.23 -14.49 8.74
C LYS A 359 -25.58 -14.43 10.11
N VAL A 360 -25.55 -13.27 10.76
CA VAL A 360 -24.99 -13.12 12.09
C VAL A 360 -25.92 -13.72 13.17
N CYS A 361 -27.25 -13.63 12.99
CA CYS A 361 -28.22 -14.34 13.83
C CYS A 361 -27.95 -15.85 13.87
N GLU A 362 -27.57 -16.45 12.73
CA GLU A 362 -27.26 -17.87 12.63
C GLU A 362 -25.99 -18.29 13.40
N VAL A 363 -25.07 -17.35 13.67
CA VAL A 363 -23.83 -17.58 14.44
C VAL A 363 -24.12 -17.83 15.92
N PHE A 364 -25.20 -17.25 16.46
CA PHE A 364 -25.59 -17.49 17.85
C PHE A 364 -26.01 -18.95 18.03
N SER A 365 -25.51 -19.57 19.10
CA SER A 365 -25.62 -21.01 19.33
C SER A 365 -26.98 -21.38 19.89
N THR A 366 -27.58 -20.49 20.69
CA THR A 366 -28.87 -20.78 21.35
C THR A 366 -30.02 -19.91 20.81
N PRO A 367 -31.26 -20.42 20.79
CA PRO A 367 -32.44 -19.62 20.46
C PRO A 367 -32.62 -18.41 21.38
N TRP A 368 -32.20 -18.54 22.64
CA TRP A 368 -32.26 -17.44 23.60
C TRP A 368 -31.29 -16.31 23.23
N GLU A 369 -30.05 -16.61 22.86
CA GLU A 369 -29.08 -15.60 22.38
C GLU A 369 -29.60 -14.88 21.12
N ARG A 370 -30.21 -15.62 20.19
CA ARG A 370 -30.82 -15.05 18.97
C ARG A 370 -31.95 -14.08 19.33
N ASN A 371 -32.87 -14.50 20.18
CA ASN A 371 -33.98 -13.66 20.62
C ASN A 371 -33.49 -12.43 21.39
N ASN A 372 -32.48 -12.60 22.26
CA ASN A 372 -31.86 -11.49 22.97
C ASN A 372 -31.22 -10.47 22.00
N PHE A 373 -30.50 -10.95 20.98
CA PHE A 373 -29.94 -10.07 19.95
C PHE A 373 -31.01 -9.30 19.17
N LEU A 374 -32.07 -9.98 18.71
CA LEU A 374 -33.18 -9.34 18.01
C LEU A 374 -33.90 -8.32 18.90
N GLN A 375 -34.11 -8.64 20.18
CA GLN A 375 -34.68 -7.69 21.12
C GLN A 375 -33.76 -6.49 21.36
N CYS A 376 -32.44 -6.69 21.47
CA CYS A 376 -31.47 -5.60 21.53
C CYS A 376 -31.53 -4.73 20.28
N LEU A 377 -31.72 -5.31 19.09
CA LEU A 377 -31.83 -4.59 17.83
C LEU A 377 -33.03 -3.64 17.82
N GLU A 378 -34.22 -4.16 18.11
CA GLU A 378 -35.46 -3.36 18.18
C GLU A 378 -35.38 -2.26 19.24
N ASN A 379 -34.89 -2.63 20.43
CA ASN A 379 -34.66 -1.66 21.48
C ASN A 379 -33.68 -0.57 21.02
N THR A 380 -32.62 -0.93 20.30
CA THR A 380 -31.62 0.05 19.84
C THR A 380 -32.21 1.03 18.82
N PHE A 381 -33.02 0.56 17.86
CA PHE A 381 -33.77 1.46 16.95
C PHE A 381 -34.65 2.43 17.75
N ALA A 382 -35.43 1.92 18.71
CA ALA A 382 -36.32 2.74 19.53
C ALA A 382 -35.55 3.80 20.34
N HIS A 383 -34.47 3.41 21.03
CA HIS A 383 -33.67 4.35 21.83
C HIS A 383 -33.04 5.41 20.93
N MET A 384 -32.41 5.04 19.80
CA MET A 384 -31.78 6.00 18.90
C MET A 384 -32.77 6.98 18.28
N LEU A 385 -33.97 6.53 17.93
CA LEU A 385 -35.03 7.42 17.46
C LEU A 385 -35.48 8.40 18.54
N MET A 386 -35.67 7.93 19.77
CA MET A 386 -36.05 8.79 20.88
C MET A 386 -34.96 9.81 21.19
N ASP A 387 -33.68 9.42 21.17
CA ASP A 387 -32.54 10.31 21.37
C ASP A 387 -32.48 11.40 20.29
N MET A 388 -32.63 11.04 19.02
CA MET A 388 -32.67 12.02 17.92
C MET A 388 -33.90 12.92 17.97
N LEU A 389 -35.07 12.37 18.31
CA LEU A 389 -36.30 13.17 18.47
C LEU A 389 -36.14 14.17 19.62
N GLN A 390 -35.56 13.77 20.74
CA GLN A 390 -35.26 14.66 21.86
C GLN A 390 -34.28 15.77 21.44
N ALA A 391 -33.23 15.44 20.69
CA ALA A 391 -32.28 16.43 20.18
C ALA A 391 -32.95 17.46 19.25
N VAL A 392 -33.88 17.02 18.39
CA VAL A 392 -34.68 17.91 17.53
C VAL A 392 -35.62 18.80 18.36
N LEU A 393 -36.30 18.24 19.36
CA LEU A 393 -37.24 18.99 20.22
C LEU A 393 -36.55 19.96 21.18
N ALA A 394 -35.33 19.66 21.62
CA ALA A 394 -34.54 20.50 22.52
C ALA A 394 -34.04 21.79 21.86
N GLY A 395 -34.15 21.91 20.53
CA GLY A 395 -33.77 23.13 19.81
C GLY A 395 -32.31 23.50 20.02
N GLU A 396 -31.38 22.54 20.00
CA GLU A 396 -29.94 22.86 20.04
C GLU A 396 -29.55 23.66 18.78
N HIS A 397 -29.65 24.99 18.90
CA HIS A 397 -29.65 26.05 17.87
C HIS A 397 -28.31 26.26 17.13
N HIS A 398 -27.55 25.20 16.84
CA HIS A 398 -26.35 25.33 16.00
C HIS A 398 -26.39 24.51 14.70
N GLU A 399 -27.27 23.51 14.56
CA GLU A 399 -27.46 22.74 13.31
C GLU A 399 -28.92 22.26 13.10
N GLU A 400 -29.90 23.16 13.10
CA GLU A 400 -31.34 22.82 13.00
C GLU A 400 -31.69 21.94 11.78
N ASP A 401 -30.98 22.09 10.66
CA ASP A 401 -31.21 21.27 9.46
C ASP A 401 -30.61 19.86 9.56
N GLY A 402 -29.54 19.69 10.34
CA GLY A 402 -28.80 18.42 10.42
C GLY A 402 -29.48 17.39 11.33
N SER A 403 -30.02 17.83 12.47
CA SER A 403 -30.67 16.95 13.45
C SER A 403 -31.97 16.36 12.90
N PHE A 404 -32.82 17.19 12.27
CA PHE A 404 -34.06 16.73 11.64
C PHE A 404 -33.78 15.79 10.47
N LEU A 405 -32.79 16.11 9.63
CA LEU A 405 -32.41 15.25 8.51
C LEU A 405 -31.87 13.89 8.99
N ASN A 406 -31.08 13.86 10.07
CA ASN A 406 -30.62 12.61 10.68
C ASN A 406 -31.77 11.77 11.22
N LEU A 407 -32.75 12.40 11.90
CA LEU A 407 -33.96 11.72 12.35
C LEU A 407 -34.76 11.15 11.18
N PHE A 408 -34.94 11.94 10.11
CA PHE A 408 -35.62 11.50 8.88
C PHE A 408 -34.94 10.27 8.27
N HIS A 409 -33.61 10.28 8.13
CA HIS A 409 -32.86 9.13 7.64
C HIS A 409 -32.98 7.92 8.57
N LEU A 410 -32.98 8.09 9.89
CA LEU A 410 -33.12 6.97 10.82
C LEU A 410 -34.51 6.33 10.75
N VAL A 411 -35.58 7.14 10.66
CA VAL A 411 -36.96 6.65 10.50
C VAL A 411 -37.10 5.86 9.19
N ASN A 412 -36.58 6.40 8.08
CA ASN A 412 -36.61 5.69 6.80
C ASN A 412 -35.76 4.43 6.82
N ALA A 413 -34.57 4.47 7.42
CA ALA A 413 -33.72 3.31 7.59
C ALA A 413 -34.44 2.20 8.35
N GLN A 414 -35.12 2.52 9.46
CA GLN A 414 -35.92 1.55 10.21
C GLN A 414 -37.06 0.99 9.34
N ALA A 415 -37.84 1.85 8.69
CA ALA A 415 -38.98 1.42 7.86
C ALA A 415 -38.53 0.50 6.71
N ASN A 416 -37.47 0.88 5.99
CA ASN A 416 -36.91 0.10 4.89
C ASN A 416 -36.30 -1.22 5.40
N PHE A 417 -35.61 -1.22 6.53
CA PHE A 417 -35.05 -2.43 7.14
C PHE A 417 -36.15 -3.44 7.50
N HIS A 418 -37.23 -2.98 8.15
CA HIS A 418 -38.35 -3.84 8.51
C HIS A 418 -39.15 -4.32 7.30
N LYS A 419 -39.31 -3.47 6.27
CA LYS A 419 -39.92 -3.84 5.00
C LYS A 419 -39.18 -5.02 4.35
N GLU A 420 -37.84 -4.99 4.32
CA GLU A 420 -37.04 -6.10 3.79
C GLU A 420 -37.18 -7.37 4.65
N ILE A 421 -37.23 -7.25 5.98
CA ILE A 421 -37.53 -8.40 6.87
C ILE A 421 -38.89 -9.02 6.53
N LEU A 422 -39.94 -8.20 6.35
CA LEU A 422 -41.27 -8.67 5.99
C LEU A 422 -41.27 -9.36 4.63
N TYR A 423 -40.57 -8.82 3.64
CA TYR A 423 -40.40 -9.47 2.34
C TYR A 423 -39.75 -10.84 2.47
N MET A 424 -38.70 -10.98 3.28
CA MET A 424 -38.04 -12.26 3.51
C MET A 424 -38.94 -13.27 4.22
N ALA A 425 -39.69 -12.82 5.23
CA ALA A 425 -40.65 -13.66 5.95
C ALA A 425 -41.76 -14.17 5.02
N MET A 426 -42.31 -13.31 4.16
CA MET A 426 -43.34 -13.66 3.19
C MET A 426 -42.81 -14.48 1.99
N GLY A 427 -41.55 -14.28 1.60
CA GLY A 427 -40.90 -15.01 0.52
C GLY A 427 -40.54 -16.45 0.86
N ASN A 428 -40.12 -16.72 2.10
CA ASN A 428 -39.79 -18.06 2.58
C ASN A 428 -41.01 -18.99 2.70
N SER A 429 -42.23 -18.45 2.74
CA SER A 429 -43.46 -19.26 2.70
C SER A 429 -43.73 -19.92 1.34
N ASN A 430 -43.11 -19.45 0.25
CA ASN A 430 -43.35 -19.96 -1.11
C ASN A 430 -42.34 -21.02 -1.57
N SER A 431 -41.32 -21.34 -0.77
CA SER A 431 -40.27 -22.32 -1.10
C SER A 431 -40.41 -23.66 -0.37
N THR A 432 -41.48 -23.86 0.39
CA THR A 432 -41.78 -25.09 1.16
C THR A 432 -43.04 -25.83 0.70
N THR A 433 -43.49 -25.63 -0.54
CA THR A 433 -44.56 -26.44 -1.16
C THR A 433 -44.04 -27.32 -2.28
#